data_AF-A0A2N8MAY8-F1
#
_entry.id   AF-A0A2N8MAY8-F1
#
_cell.length_a   1.000
_cell.length_b   1.000
_cell.length_c   1.000
_cell.angle_alpha   90.00
_cell.angle_beta   90.00
_cell.angle_gamma   90.00
#
_symmetry.space_group_name_H-M   'P 1'
#
loop_
_entity.id
_entity.type
_entity.pdbx_description
1 polymer ?
#
loop_
_entity_poly.entity_id
_entity_poly.type
_entity_poly.pdbx_seq_one_letter_code
_entity_poly.pdbx_strand_id
1 'polypeptide(L)'
;MEAIVRGVSIQSNGDIVVVGNQTTSAQSGTTIVNGLARLTPNGNLDPTFGTGGTVVNSVPAGTDGLDGAVIQADGNIITVGAASNLIELTLARLLGN
;
A
#
# COMPACT_ATOMS: atom_id res chain seq x y z
N MET A 1 13.08 -2.58 -13.04
CA MET A 1 11.82 -2.71 -12.31
C MET A 1 12.17 -3.29 -10.96
N GLU A 2 11.90 -2.55 -9.90
CA GLU A 2 12.19 -2.95 -8.52
C GLU A 2 10.89 -2.86 -7.73
N ALA A 3 10.61 -3.85 -6.89
CA ALA A 3 9.47 -3.83 -5.99
C ALA A 3 10.00 -3.94 -4.56
N ILE A 4 9.57 -3.03 -3.69
CA ILE A 4 10.03 -2.96 -2.31
C ILE A 4 8.81 -3.01 -1.40
N VAL A 5 8.84 -3.92 -0.43
CA VAL A 5 7.90 -3.94 0.68
C VAL A 5 8.45 -3.04 1.78
N ARG A 6 7.60 -2.14 2.28
CA ARG A 6 7.99 -1.14 3.28
C ARG A 6 7.33 -1.35 4.62
N GLY A 7 6.09 -1.82 4.62
CA GLY A 7 5.32 -2.06 5.84
C GLY A 7 4.55 -3.37 5.80
N VAL A 8 4.40 -3.96 6.99
CA VAL A 8 3.58 -5.14 7.22
C VAL A 8 2.77 -4.94 8.49
N SER A 9 1.50 -5.33 8.46
CA SER A 9 0.59 -5.27 9.60
C SER A 9 -0.36 -6.46 9.58
N ILE A 10 -0.89 -6.84 10.75
CA ILE A 10 -1.75 -8.02 10.90
C ILE A 10 -3.10 -7.57 11.45
N GLN A 11 -4.18 -7.96 10.77
CA GLN A 11 -5.56 -7.73 11.18
C GLN A 11 -5.95 -8.69 12.33
N SER A 12 -6.97 -8.34 13.10
CA SER A 12 -7.41 -9.17 14.24
C SER A 12 -7.89 -10.57 13.85
N ASN A 13 -8.31 -10.75 12.60
CA ASN A 13 -8.69 -12.04 12.01
C ASN A 13 -7.49 -12.86 11.50
N GLY A 14 -6.27 -12.33 11.59
CA GLY A 14 -5.03 -12.96 11.12
C GLY A 14 -4.65 -12.63 9.68
N ASP A 15 -5.44 -11.85 8.94
CA ASP A 15 -5.05 -11.41 7.60
C ASP A 15 -3.83 -10.46 7.70
N ILE A 16 -2.93 -10.57 6.73
CA ILE A 16 -1.69 -9.80 6.69
C ILE A 16 -1.85 -8.74 5.61
N VAL A 17 -1.64 -7.47 5.96
CA VAL A 17 -1.60 -6.36 5.02
C VAL A 17 -0.14 -5.97 4.80
N VAL A 18 0.29 -5.99 3.55
CA VAL A 18 1.60 -5.51 3.13
C VAL A 18 1.44 -4.25 2.29
N VAL A 19 2.37 -3.30 2.46
CA VAL A 19 2.40 -2.06 1.70
C VAL A 19 3.79 -1.83 1.12
N GLY A 20 3.83 -1.18 -0.03
CA GLY A 20 5.08 -0.87 -0.68
C GLY A 20 4.88 -0.18 -2.01
N ASN A 21 5.94 -0.20 -2.80
CA ASN A 21 5.95 0.44 -4.09
C ASN A 21 6.78 -0.33 -5.11
N GLN A 22 6.41 -0.17 -6.38
CA GLN A 22 7.15 -0.64 -7.53
C GLN A 22 7.71 0.57 -8.27
N THR A 23 9.01 0.56 -8.51
CA THR A 23 9.72 1.61 -9.23
C THR A 23 10.14 1.12 -10.61
N THR A 24 9.78 1.88 -11.63
CA THR A 24 10.22 1.67 -13.01
C THR A 24 10.93 2.92 -13.50
N SER A 25 12.23 2.82 -13.72
CA SER A 25 13.04 3.89 -14.30
C SER A 25 13.15 3.71 -15.81
N ALA A 26 12.87 4.76 -16.56
CA ALA A 26 13.03 4.85 -17.99
C ALA A 26 13.74 6.15 -18.36
N GLN A 27 14.17 6.27 -19.62
CA GLN A 27 14.85 7.48 -20.10
C GLN A 27 13.95 8.74 -19.99
N SER A 28 12.63 8.55 -20.05
CA SER A 28 11.61 9.61 -19.92
C SER A 28 11.27 9.98 -18.47
N GLY A 29 11.86 9.30 -17.47
CA GLY A 29 11.59 9.55 -16.05
C GLY A 29 11.41 8.27 -15.22
N THR A 30 11.13 8.46 -13.94
CA THR A 30 10.84 7.37 -13.00
C THR A 30 9.35 7.34 -12.68
N THR A 31 8.73 6.17 -12.81
CA THR A 31 7.35 5.92 -12.40
C THR A 31 7.36 5.10 -11.12
N ILE A 32 6.64 5.58 -10.11
CA ILE A 32 6.39 4.86 -8.86
C ILE A 32 4.92 4.44 -8.81
N VAL A 33 4.69 3.16 -8.57
CA VAL A 33 3.35 2.59 -8.35
C VAL A 33 3.27 2.17 -6.90
N ASN A 34 2.40 2.80 -6.13
CA ASN A 34 2.17 2.46 -4.73
C ASN A 34 1.10 1.37 -4.65
N GLY A 35 1.31 0.38 -3.78
CA GLY A 35 0.44 -0.78 -3.68
C GLY A 35 0.28 -1.31 -2.27
N LEU A 36 -0.89 -1.89 -2.05
CA LEU A 36 -1.22 -2.71 -0.89
C LEU A 36 -1.62 -4.09 -1.38
N ALA A 37 -1.30 -5.12 -0.61
CA ALA A 37 -1.88 -6.45 -0.77
C ALA A 37 -2.39 -6.97 0.57
N ARG A 38 -3.50 -7.72 0.55
CA ARG A 38 -3.98 -8.46 1.70
C ARG A 38 -3.79 -9.95 1.45
N LEU A 39 -3.14 -10.62 2.40
CA LEU A 39 -2.94 -12.05 2.42
C LEU A 39 -3.81 -12.63 3.53
N THR A 40 -4.40 -13.79 3.28
CA THR A 40 -4.99 -14.65 4.30
C THR A 40 -3.94 -15.10 5.33
N PRO A 41 -4.34 -15.67 6.49
CA PRO A 41 -3.37 -16.18 7.47
C PRO A 41 -2.46 -17.29 6.92
N ASN A 42 -2.90 -17.96 5.85
CA ASN A 42 -2.14 -18.99 5.15
C ASN A 42 -1.18 -18.42 4.09
N GLY A 43 -1.08 -17.10 3.95
CA GLY A 43 -0.18 -16.42 3.02
C GLY A 43 -0.69 -16.29 1.58
N ASN A 44 -1.89 -16.78 1.26
CA ASN A 44 -2.51 -16.59 -0.06
C ASN A 44 -3.10 -15.18 -0.17
N LEU A 45 -3.08 -14.58 -1.36
CA LEU A 45 -3.83 -13.34 -1.63
C LEU A 45 -5.31 -13.54 -1.28
N ASP A 46 -5.87 -12.60 -0.53
CA ASP A 46 -7.30 -12.58 -0.24
C ASP A 46 -8.06 -11.99 -1.44
N PRO A 47 -8.79 -12.80 -2.23
CA PRO A 47 -9.45 -12.32 -3.44
C PRO A 47 -10.55 -11.30 -3.18
N THR A 48 -11.01 -11.15 -1.94
CA THR A 48 -12.05 -10.18 -1.54
C THR A 48 -11.50 -8.79 -1.30
N PHE A 49 -10.17 -8.61 -1.26
CA PHE A 49 -9.55 -7.30 -1.08
C PHE A 49 -9.23 -6.62 -2.42
N GLY A 50 -9.86 -5.47 -2.68
CA GLY A 50 -9.59 -4.69 -3.88
C GLY A 50 -9.78 -5.49 -5.17
N THR A 51 -8.79 -5.47 -6.06
CA THR A 51 -8.79 -6.27 -7.28
C THR A 51 -7.83 -7.46 -7.10
N GLY A 52 -8.38 -8.65 -6.88
CA GLY A 52 -7.61 -9.89 -6.78
C GLY A 52 -6.64 -9.94 -5.59
N GLY A 53 -6.96 -9.25 -4.49
CA GLY A 53 -6.12 -9.17 -3.29
C GLY A 53 -5.19 -7.99 -3.23
N THR A 54 -5.31 -7.05 -4.17
CA THR A 54 -4.42 -5.88 -4.25
C THR A 54 -5.17 -4.59 -4.50
N VAL A 55 -4.56 -3.50 -4.05
CA VAL A 55 -5.01 -2.13 -4.29
C VAL A 55 -3.80 -1.31 -4.73
N VAL A 56 -3.92 -0.63 -5.87
CA VAL A 56 -2.82 0.11 -6.49
C VAL A 56 -3.25 1.55 -6.78
N ASN A 57 -2.33 2.49 -6.60
CA ASN A 57 -2.50 3.92 -6.87
C ASN A 57 -3.71 4.58 -6.17
N SER A 58 -4.11 4.06 -5.01
CA SER A 58 -5.19 4.67 -4.19
C SER A 58 -4.70 5.74 -3.23
N VAL A 59 -3.46 6.19 -3.40
CA VAL A 59 -2.87 7.33 -2.69
C VAL A 59 -2.84 8.56 -3.59
N PRO A 60 -2.83 9.78 -3.02
CA PRO A 60 -2.65 11.01 -3.78
C PRO A 60 -1.49 10.94 -4.78
N ALA A 61 -1.72 11.53 -5.95
CA ALA A 61 -0.72 11.62 -7.01
C ALA A 61 0.55 12.33 -6.52
N GLY A 62 1.72 11.81 -6.89
CA GLY A 62 3.01 12.34 -6.45
C GLY A 62 3.53 11.78 -5.13
N THR A 63 2.82 10.80 -4.53
CA THR A 63 3.35 10.01 -3.41
C THR A 63 4.47 9.09 -3.92
N ASP A 64 5.67 9.23 -3.38
CA ASP A 64 6.91 8.56 -3.78
C ASP A 64 7.26 7.39 -2.85
N GLY A 65 6.24 6.61 -2.50
CA GLY A 65 6.37 5.43 -1.66
C GLY A 65 5.38 5.42 -0.51
N LEU A 66 5.00 4.21 -0.11
CA LEU A 66 4.36 3.95 1.17
C LEU A 66 5.44 3.49 2.13
N ASP A 67 5.64 4.17 3.25
CA ASP A 67 6.66 3.84 4.24
C ASP A 67 6.14 3.00 5.41
N GLY A 68 4.82 2.94 5.59
CA GLY A 68 4.21 2.17 6.67
C GLY A 68 2.71 2.02 6.54
N ALA A 69 2.18 1.10 7.35
CA ALA A 69 0.75 0.88 7.49
C ALA A 69 0.38 0.52 8.93
N VAL A 70 -0.81 0.93 9.35
CA VAL A 70 -1.44 0.50 10.59
C VAL A 70 -2.90 0.13 10.32
N ILE A 71 -3.42 -0.78 11.14
CA ILE A 71 -4.80 -1.24 11.08
C ILE A 71 -5.55 -0.65 12.27
N GLN A 72 -6.69 -0.01 12.00
CA GLN A 72 -7.59 0.51 13.01
C GLN A 72 -8.48 -0.61 13.56
N ALA A 73 -9.07 -0.41 14.75
CA ALA A 73 -9.92 -1.40 15.40
C ALA A 73 -11.18 -1.79 14.60
N ASP A 74 -11.62 -0.92 13.69
CA ASP A 74 -12.73 -1.13 12.78
C ASP A 74 -12.33 -1.87 11.48
N GLY A 75 -11.05 -2.27 11.34
CA GLY A 75 -10.52 -2.97 10.18
C GLY A 75 -10.00 -2.06 9.06
N ASN A 76 -10.12 -0.73 9.21
CA ASN A 76 -9.59 0.22 8.23
C ASN A 76 -8.06 0.21 8.22
N ILE A 77 -7.49 0.40 7.04
CA ILE A 77 -6.03 0.46 6.84
C ILE A 77 -5.65 1.93 6.64
N ILE A 78 -4.72 2.42 7.47
CA ILE A 78 -4.06 3.70 7.29
C ILE A 78 -2.65 3.44 6.76
N THR A 79 -2.29 4.12 5.67
CA THR A 79 -0.92 4.13 5.18
C THR A 79 -0.29 5.50 5.31
N VAL A 80 1.03 5.53 5.45
CA VAL A 80 1.86 6.73 5.49
C VAL A 80 2.92 6.67 4.40
N GLY A 81 3.30 7.83 3.88
CA GLY A 81 4.34 7.94 2.86
C GLY A 81 4.72 9.40 2.60
N ALA A 82 5.77 9.60 1.81
CA ALA A 82 6.24 10.91 1.40
C ALA A 82 5.81 11.23 -0.04
N ALA A 83 5.60 12.51 -0.35
CA ALA A 83 5.45 13.00 -1.72
C ALA A 83 6.63 13.92 -2.06
N SER A 84 7.31 13.73 -3.18
CA SER A 84 8.50 14.54 -3.52
C SER A 84 8.19 16.01 -3.80
N ASN A 85 6.96 16.32 -4.19
CA ASN A 85 6.54 17.68 -4.56
C ASN A 85 5.72 18.39 -3.48
N LEU A 86 5.53 17.78 -2.32
CA LEU A 86 4.80 18.37 -1.19
C LEU A 86 5.58 18.02 0.09
N ILE A 87 5.95 18.99 0.91
CA ILE A 87 6.47 18.75 2.28
C ILE A 87 5.30 18.34 3.19
N GLU A 88 4.45 17.42 2.71
CA GLU A 88 3.26 16.95 3.40
C GLU A 88 3.34 15.43 3.57
N LEU A 89 3.11 14.98 4.80
CA LEU A 89 2.88 13.58 5.11
C LEU A 89 1.59 13.15 4.40
N THR A 90 1.66 12.17 3.52
CA THR A 90 0.46 11.60 2.91
C THR A 90 -0.17 10.61 3.87
N LEU A 91 -1.43 10.86 4.25
CA LEU A 91 -2.29 9.92 4.96
C LEU A 91 -3.39 9.45 4.01
N ALA A 92 -3.46 8.15 3.75
CA ALA A 92 -4.58 7.56 3.03
C ALA A 92 -5.33 6.59 3.95
N ARG A 93 -6.67 6.72 3.97
CA ARG A 93 -7.58 5.77 4.62
C ARG A 93 -8.27 4.96 3.54
N LEU A 94 -8.02 3.65 3.51
CA LEU A 94 -8.68 2.76 2.58
C LEU A 94 -9.85 2.05 3.27
N LEU A 95 -11.06 2.29 2.79
CA LEU A 95 -12.27 1.62 3.24
C LEU A 95 -12.42 0.31 2.46
N GLY A 96 -12.39 -0.82 3.17
CA GLY A 96 -12.64 -2.13 2.58
C GLY A 96 -14.14 -2.37 2.46
N ASN A 97 -14.66 -2.34 1.23
CA ASN A 97 -15.98 -2.87 0.90
C ASN A 97 -15.80 -4.08 -0.01
#